data_AF-A0A2W4PCP0-F1
#
_entry.id   AF-A0A2W4PCP0-F1
#
_cell.length_a   1.000
_cell.length_b   1.000
_cell.length_c   1.000
_cell.angle_alpha   90.00
_cell.angle_beta   90.00
_cell.angle_gamma   90.00
#
_symmetry.space_group_name_H-M   'P 1'
#
loop_
_entity.id
_entity.type
_entity.pdbx_description
1 polymer ?
#
loop_
_entity_poly.entity_id
_entity_poly.type
_entity_poly.pdbx_seq_one_letter_code
_entity_poly.pdbx_strand_id
1 'polypeptide(L)'
;MFSLRQRVSEGTSMLDLLDYRRRVADLYQTVRDSEGDEETWHWFRYQREWLFRTHPRSALDEAQKAAFRELPYFSYNPDYRVIAEVNTQVEPAEFAVDLGSDGTLRYKRIGSVAFDLPTGSGLLYVYWILGYGGGLFLPFGDATNGSQTFGGGRYLYDTIKGADLGTDGHTIVLDFNYAYNPSCAYNSRWVCPLTPPENRLPFPVEAGELNFPGIGA
;
A
#
# COMPACT_ATOMS: atom_id res chain seq x y z
N MET A 1 41.33 9.07 -17.23
CA MET A 1 40.23 8.94 -18.21
C MET A 1 38.97 8.54 -17.44
N PHE A 2 38.37 9.52 -16.74
CA PHE A 2 37.18 9.29 -15.92
C PHE A 2 35.95 9.40 -16.83
N SER A 3 35.32 8.27 -17.08
CA SER A 3 34.11 8.18 -17.90
C SER A 3 32.94 8.82 -17.16
N LEU A 4 32.48 9.92 -17.74
CA LEU A 4 31.16 10.54 -17.67
C LEU A 4 30.12 9.81 -16.81
N ARG A 5 29.79 10.44 -15.68
CA ARG A 5 28.49 10.29 -15.01
C ARG A 5 27.40 10.45 -16.08
N GLN A 6 26.77 9.34 -16.43
CA GLN A 6 25.54 9.36 -17.22
C GLN A 6 24.49 10.16 -16.44
N ARG A 7 23.87 11.08 -17.17
CA ARG A 7 22.81 12.00 -16.76
C ARG A 7 21.78 11.27 -15.89
N VAL A 8 21.63 11.75 -14.66
CA VAL A 8 20.36 11.57 -13.92
C VAL A 8 19.29 12.20 -14.80
N SER A 9 18.36 11.40 -15.29
CA SER A 9 17.20 11.86 -16.02
C SER A 9 16.46 12.94 -15.22
N GLU A 10 16.21 14.08 -15.85
CA GLU A 10 15.28 15.12 -15.37
C GLU A 10 13.92 14.50 -15.00
N GLY A 11 13.41 14.85 -13.82
CA GLY A 11 12.00 14.61 -13.52
C GLY A 11 11.59 14.78 -12.05
N THR A 12 12.41 14.34 -11.08
CA THR A 12 12.04 14.51 -9.65
C THR A 12 13.24 14.31 -8.72
N SER A 13 13.41 15.20 -7.75
CA SER A 13 14.54 15.19 -6.81
C SER A 13 14.34 14.20 -5.65
N MET A 14 15.41 13.88 -4.93
CA MET A 14 15.32 13.12 -3.67
C MET A 14 14.54 13.90 -2.59
N LEU A 15 14.53 15.23 -2.68
CA LEU A 15 13.74 16.08 -1.78
C LEU A 15 12.24 15.93 -2.02
N ASP A 16 11.83 15.79 -3.28
CA ASP A 16 10.44 15.52 -3.63
C ASP A 16 10.00 14.12 -3.15
N LEU A 17 10.90 13.12 -3.19
CA LEU A 17 10.61 11.81 -2.61
C LEU A 17 10.42 11.90 -1.09
N LEU A 18 11.26 12.67 -0.41
CA LEU A 18 11.12 12.94 1.01
C LEU A 18 9.79 13.67 1.31
N ASP A 19 9.44 14.70 0.53
CA ASP A 19 8.18 15.45 0.67
C ASP A 19 6.97 14.54 0.49
N TYR A 20 6.97 13.71 -0.55
CA TYR A 20 5.90 12.74 -0.80
C TYR A 20 5.69 11.81 0.39
N ARG A 21 6.77 11.24 0.94
CA ARG A 21 6.70 10.34 2.10
C ARG A 21 6.19 11.04 3.36
N ARG A 22 6.57 12.29 3.57
CA ARG A 22 6.05 13.11 4.69
C ARG A 22 4.55 13.32 4.55
N ARG A 23 4.09 13.75 3.38
CA ARG A 23 2.66 13.94 3.14
C ARG A 23 1.87 12.66 3.33
N VAL A 24 2.36 11.52 2.81
CA VAL A 24 1.74 10.21 3.06
C VAL A 24 1.69 9.91 4.56
N ALA A 25 2.81 10.09 5.28
CA ALA A 25 2.84 9.87 6.73
C ALA A 25 1.85 10.78 7.49
N ASP A 26 1.68 12.03 7.08
CA ASP A 26 0.71 12.97 7.66
C ASP A 26 -0.74 12.54 7.42
N LEU A 27 -1.05 11.99 6.23
CA LEU A 27 -2.35 11.40 5.95
C LEU A 27 -2.66 10.26 6.92
N TYR A 28 -1.71 9.33 7.07
CA TYR A 28 -1.89 8.18 7.96
C TYR A 28 -1.86 8.55 9.44
N GLN A 29 -1.14 9.61 9.83
CA GLN A 29 -1.23 10.17 11.18
C GLN A 29 -2.66 10.63 11.48
N THR A 30 -3.28 11.35 10.54
CA THR A 30 -4.68 11.79 10.69
C THR A 30 -5.64 10.61 10.83
N VAL A 31 -5.44 9.55 10.04
CA VAL A 31 -6.23 8.30 10.15
C VAL A 31 -6.09 7.66 11.53
N ARG A 32 -4.88 7.63 12.10
CA ARG A 32 -4.67 7.09 13.46
C ARG A 32 -5.34 7.95 14.52
N ASP A 33 -5.25 9.27 14.40
CA ASP A 33 -5.78 10.20 15.39
C ASP A 33 -7.32 10.22 15.44
N SER A 34 -7.98 9.93 14.32
CA SER A 34 -9.45 9.86 14.24
C SER A 34 -10.02 8.45 14.30
N GLU A 35 -9.15 7.45 14.47
CA GLU A 35 -9.50 6.03 14.35
C GLU A 35 -10.09 5.62 12.99
N GLY A 36 -9.94 6.45 11.95
CA GLY A 36 -10.32 6.12 10.58
C GLY A 36 -11.82 6.21 10.29
N ASP A 37 -12.54 7.12 10.96
CA ASP A 37 -13.97 7.38 10.69
C ASP A 37 -14.27 7.77 9.22
N GLU A 38 -15.56 7.77 8.86
CA GLU A 38 -16.01 8.04 7.48
C GLU A 38 -15.62 9.46 7.00
N GLU A 39 -15.66 10.45 7.89
CA GLU A 39 -15.24 11.82 7.56
C GLU A 39 -13.75 11.87 7.21
N THR A 40 -12.91 11.24 8.02
CA THR A 40 -11.47 11.12 7.77
C THR A 40 -11.21 10.32 6.51
N TRP A 41 -11.98 9.28 6.23
CA TRP A 41 -11.86 8.50 5.02
C TRP A 41 -12.12 9.35 3.76
N HIS A 42 -13.18 10.17 3.76
CA HIS A 42 -13.44 11.12 2.68
C HIS A 42 -12.31 12.13 2.50
N TRP A 43 -11.82 12.69 3.61
CA TRP A 43 -10.68 13.62 3.60
C TRP A 43 -9.41 12.94 3.05
N PHE A 44 -9.10 11.73 3.50
CA PHE A 44 -7.94 10.96 3.08
C PHE A 44 -7.95 10.73 1.57
N ARG A 45 -9.09 10.29 1.04
CA ARG A 45 -9.28 10.10 -0.41
C ARG A 45 -9.01 11.38 -1.18
N TYR A 46 -9.62 12.49 -0.76
CA TYR A 46 -9.42 13.78 -1.41
C TYR A 46 -7.94 14.21 -1.41
N GLN A 47 -7.24 14.09 -0.28
CA GLN A 47 -5.82 14.45 -0.20
C GLN A 47 -4.93 13.52 -1.03
N ARG A 48 -5.22 12.21 -1.03
CA ARG A 48 -4.48 11.24 -1.83
C ARG A 48 -4.67 11.48 -3.33
N GLU A 49 -5.89 11.78 -3.77
CA GLU A 49 -6.18 12.20 -5.14
C GLU A 49 -5.43 13.48 -5.51
N TRP A 50 -5.33 14.44 -4.59
CA TRP A 50 -4.56 15.66 -4.80
C TRP A 50 -3.07 15.34 -5.00
N LEU A 51 -2.48 14.45 -4.19
CA LEU A 51 -1.10 13.97 -4.39
C LEU A 51 -0.92 13.31 -5.75
N PHE A 52 -1.87 12.48 -6.17
CA PHE A 52 -1.81 11.82 -7.48
C PHE A 52 -1.88 12.82 -8.63
N ARG A 53 -2.68 13.87 -8.48
CA ARG A 53 -2.88 14.91 -9.50
C ARG A 53 -1.71 15.87 -9.62
N THR A 54 -1.11 16.28 -8.52
CA THR A 54 -0.21 17.45 -8.49
C THR A 54 1.25 17.10 -8.18
N HIS A 55 1.50 16.03 -7.42
CA HIS A 55 2.83 15.80 -6.89
C HIS A 55 3.76 15.18 -7.97
N PRO A 56 5.03 15.64 -8.11
CA PRO A 56 5.94 15.09 -9.11
C PRO A 56 6.34 13.63 -8.86
N ARG A 57 6.21 13.14 -7.61
CA ARG A 57 6.33 11.71 -7.24
C ARG A 57 5.05 10.87 -7.37
N SER A 58 3.98 11.41 -7.97
CA SER A 58 2.78 10.65 -8.27
C SER A 58 3.08 9.35 -9.03
N ALA A 59 2.29 8.31 -8.78
CA ALA A 59 2.37 7.07 -9.55
C ALA A 59 1.98 7.29 -11.03
N LEU A 60 1.15 8.29 -11.31
CA LEU A 60 0.71 8.66 -12.65
C LEU A 60 1.83 9.36 -13.43
N ASP A 61 1.89 9.11 -14.74
CA ASP A 61 2.65 9.96 -15.65
C ASP A 61 1.87 11.24 -16.01
N GLU A 62 2.49 12.15 -16.77
CA GLU A 62 1.89 13.44 -17.11
C GLU A 62 0.62 13.31 -17.98
N ALA A 63 0.56 12.31 -18.87
CA ALA A 63 -0.62 12.06 -19.69
C ALA A 63 -1.79 11.55 -18.82
N GLN A 64 -1.50 10.61 -17.92
CA GLN A 64 -2.46 10.11 -16.95
C GLN A 64 -2.94 11.20 -15.99
N LYS A 65 -2.06 12.09 -15.51
CA LYS A 65 -2.44 13.24 -14.66
C LYS A 65 -3.40 14.18 -15.38
N ALA A 66 -3.19 14.44 -16.66
CA ALA A 66 -4.09 15.30 -17.45
C ALA A 66 -5.50 14.69 -17.60
N ALA A 67 -5.59 13.37 -17.72
CA ALA A 67 -6.85 12.63 -17.80
C ALA A 67 -7.45 12.27 -16.42
N PHE A 68 -6.68 12.38 -15.33
CA PHE A 68 -7.08 11.94 -14.00
C PHE A 68 -8.34 12.66 -13.50
N ARG A 69 -9.25 11.89 -12.92
CA ARG A 69 -10.51 12.39 -12.35
C ARG A 69 -10.58 12.10 -10.87
N GLU A 70 -10.42 10.83 -10.51
CA GLU A 70 -10.53 10.35 -9.15
C GLU A 70 -9.80 9.01 -9.01
N LEU A 71 -9.63 8.57 -7.77
CA LEU A 71 -9.27 7.21 -7.44
C LEU A 71 -10.56 6.48 -7.05
N PRO A 72 -10.89 5.34 -7.68
CA PRO A 72 -12.10 4.60 -7.34
C PRO A 72 -11.89 3.79 -6.06
N TYR A 73 -12.88 3.82 -5.16
CA TYR A 73 -12.92 3.06 -3.92
C TYR A 73 -14.27 2.34 -3.78
N PHE A 74 -14.29 1.26 -3.02
CA PHE A 74 -15.53 0.80 -2.39
C PHE A 74 -16.09 1.89 -1.45
N SER A 75 -17.38 1.82 -1.14
CA SER A 75 -17.96 2.67 -0.09
C SER A 75 -17.31 2.39 1.26
N TYR A 76 -17.19 3.42 2.10
CA TYR A 76 -16.71 3.24 3.47
C TYR A 76 -17.60 2.26 4.23
N ASN A 77 -16.99 1.37 5.00
CA ASN A 77 -17.70 0.44 5.87
C ASN A 77 -16.89 0.21 7.17
N PRO A 78 -17.41 0.63 8.34
CA PRO A 78 -16.69 0.48 9.61
C PRO A 78 -16.47 -0.98 10.02
N ASP A 79 -17.28 -1.92 9.51
CA ASP A 79 -17.12 -3.36 9.81
C ASP A 79 -15.85 -3.96 9.15
N TYR A 80 -15.19 -3.21 8.27
CA TYR A 80 -13.92 -3.57 7.66
C TYR A 80 -12.70 -3.02 8.40
N ARG A 81 -12.89 -2.49 9.61
CA ARG A 81 -11.82 -2.09 10.52
C ARG A 81 -11.79 -3.03 11.72
N VAL A 82 -10.68 -3.72 11.91
CA VAL A 82 -10.48 -4.68 13.00
C VAL A 82 -9.15 -4.46 13.71
N ILE A 83 -9.12 -4.70 15.02
CA ILE A 83 -7.89 -4.72 15.81
C ILE A 83 -7.53 -6.18 16.03
N ALA A 84 -6.36 -6.61 15.55
CA ALA A 84 -5.94 -8.00 15.62
C ALA A 84 -4.67 -8.16 16.47
N GLU A 85 -4.60 -9.22 17.27
CA GLU A 85 -3.39 -9.60 17.99
C GLU A 85 -2.38 -10.22 17.02
N VAL A 86 -1.13 -9.78 17.10
CA VAL A 86 -0.04 -10.31 16.30
C VAL A 86 0.53 -11.54 16.97
N ASN A 87 0.22 -12.72 16.42
CA ASN A 87 0.88 -13.95 16.82
C ASN A 87 2.30 -13.99 16.24
N THR A 88 3.32 -13.86 17.09
CA THR A 88 4.74 -13.95 16.69
C THR A 88 5.29 -15.37 16.65
N GLN A 89 4.50 -16.38 17.06
CA GLN A 89 4.87 -17.80 16.98
C GLN A 89 4.55 -18.34 15.57
N VAL A 90 5.31 -17.86 14.59
CA VAL A 90 5.20 -18.28 13.19
C VAL A 90 6.55 -18.80 12.70
N GLU A 91 6.51 -19.74 11.76
CA GLU A 91 7.71 -20.21 11.08
C GLU A 91 8.40 -19.05 10.36
N PRO A 92 9.67 -18.74 10.70
CA PRO A 92 10.40 -17.66 10.03
C PRO A 92 10.56 -17.94 8.55
N ALA A 93 10.28 -16.93 7.73
CA ALA A 93 10.52 -16.98 6.29
C ALA A 93 11.08 -15.65 5.83
N GLU A 94 12.13 -15.69 5.01
CA GLU A 94 12.66 -14.51 4.32
C GLU A 94 12.36 -14.59 2.84
N PHE A 95 12.04 -13.45 2.26
CA PHE A 95 11.69 -13.30 0.87
C PHE A 95 12.59 -12.25 0.23
N ALA A 96 12.88 -12.45 -1.06
CA ALA A 96 13.61 -11.52 -1.89
C ALA A 96 12.84 -11.32 -3.19
N VAL A 97 12.54 -10.06 -3.52
CA VAL A 97 11.83 -9.67 -4.74
C VAL A 97 12.71 -8.69 -5.51
N ASP A 98 12.98 -8.99 -6.77
CA ASP A 98 13.68 -8.09 -7.67
C ASP A 98 12.74 -6.97 -8.13
N LEU A 99 13.12 -5.71 -7.85
CA LEU A 99 12.41 -4.50 -8.25
C LEU A 99 13.09 -3.79 -9.43
N GLY A 100 13.97 -4.48 -10.16
CA GLY A 100 14.69 -3.94 -11.30
C GLY A 100 15.68 -2.86 -10.88
N SER A 101 15.47 -1.62 -11.37
CA SER A 101 16.36 -0.50 -11.05
C SER A 101 16.35 -0.09 -9.58
N ASP A 102 15.27 -0.41 -8.85
CA ASP A 102 15.15 -0.12 -7.42
C ASP A 102 15.87 -1.16 -6.54
N GLY A 103 16.48 -2.17 -7.16
CA GLY A 103 17.24 -3.23 -6.49
C GLY A 103 16.35 -4.33 -5.93
N THR A 104 16.87 -5.08 -4.96
CA THR A 104 16.15 -6.20 -4.35
C THR A 104 15.48 -5.77 -3.05
N LEU A 105 14.16 -5.91 -2.97
CA LEU A 105 13.44 -5.83 -1.71
C LEU A 105 13.59 -7.15 -0.97
N ARG A 106 14.11 -7.09 0.26
CA ARG A 106 14.09 -8.22 1.19
C ARG A 106 13.11 -7.93 2.32
N TYR A 107 12.36 -8.93 2.74
CA TYR A 107 11.49 -8.84 3.91
C TYR A 107 11.38 -10.19 4.61
N LYS A 108 11.09 -10.17 5.91
CA LYS A 108 10.92 -11.37 6.72
C LYS A 108 9.52 -11.43 7.31
N ARG A 109 8.97 -12.64 7.45
CA ARG A 109 7.75 -12.87 8.24
C ARG A 109 8.07 -12.64 9.72
N ILE A 110 7.23 -11.86 10.40
CA ILE A 110 7.38 -11.57 11.84
C ILE A 110 6.19 -12.02 12.69
N GLY A 111 5.06 -12.31 12.06
CA GLY A 111 3.87 -12.80 12.74
C GLY A 111 2.72 -13.08 11.80
N SER A 112 1.58 -13.44 12.37
CA SER A 112 0.30 -13.58 11.68
C SER A 112 -0.81 -12.91 12.48
N VAL A 113 -1.82 -12.43 11.78
CA VAL A 113 -3.04 -11.85 12.36
C VAL A 113 -4.24 -12.64 11.86
N ALA A 114 -5.08 -13.08 12.78
CA ALA A 114 -6.39 -13.65 12.48
C ALA A 114 -7.46 -12.58 12.73
N PHE A 115 -8.49 -12.56 11.89
CA PHE A 115 -9.55 -11.56 11.95
C PHE A 115 -10.83 -12.04 11.28
N ASP A 116 -11.94 -11.36 11.57
CA ASP A 116 -13.24 -11.58 10.97
C ASP A 116 -13.68 -10.33 10.21
N LEU A 117 -14.14 -10.49 8.98
CA LEU A 117 -14.78 -9.46 8.16
C LEU A 117 -16.23 -9.88 7.84
N PRO A 118 -17.09 -8.96 7.37
CA PRO A 118 -18.47 -9.29 7.00
C PRO A 118 -18.61 -10.46 6.02
N THR A 119 -17.60 -10.65 5.16
CA THR A 119 -17.59 -11.64 4.08
C THR A 119 -16.83 -12.93 4.42
N GLY A 120 -16.13 -12.99 5.55
CA GLY A 120 -15.39 -14.18 5.98
C GLY A 120 -14.29 -13.92 7.00
N SER A 121 -13.79 -15.01 7.57
CA SER A 121 -12.67 -15.03 8.51
C SER A 121 -11.36 -15.30 7.79
N GLY A 122 -10.33 -14.52 8.09
CA GLY A 122 -9.04 -14.56 7.40
C GLY A 122 -7.84 -14.69 8.34
N LEU A 123 -6.73 -15.11 7.76
CA LEU A 123 -5.41 -15.03 8.37
C LEU A 123 -4.44 -14.39 7.37
N LEU A 124 -3.69 -13.39 7.82
CA LEU A 124 -2.65 -12.73 7.03
C LEU A 124 -1.33 -12.77 7.79
N TYR A 125 -0.24 -13.05 7.08
CA TYR A 125 1.10 -12.88 7.62
C TYR A 125 1.52 -11.42 7.58
N VAL A 126 2.19 -10.99 8.64
CA VAL A 126 2.79 -9.66 8.77
C VAL A 126 4.28 -9.77 8.49
N TYR A 127 4.80 -8.89 7.65
CA TYR A 127 6.21 -8.88 7.28
C TYR A 127 6.92 -7.61 7.77
N TRP A 128 8.24 -7.72 7.88
CA TRP A 128 9.16 -6.61 8.13
C TRP A 128 10.15 -6.47 6.98
N ILE A 129 10.21 -5.30 6.36
CA ILE A 129 11.18 -4.97 5.31
C ILE A 129 12.58 -4.94 5.92
N LEU A 130 13.52 -5.67 5.31
CA LEU A 130 14.91 -5.72 5.72
C LEU A 130 15.70 -4.61 5.02
N GLY A 131 16.43 -3.83 5.80
CA GLY A 131 17.22 -2.69 5.34
C GLY A 131 17.37 -1.65 6.45
N TYR A 132 18.20 -0.62 6.24
CA TYR A 132 18.47 0.40 7.26
C TYR A 132 17.19 1.13 7.73
N GLY A 133 16.26 1.42 6.81
CA GLY A 133 14.99 2.06 7.16
C GLY A 133 13.98 1.13 7.84
N GLY A 134 13.95 -0.15 7.45
CA GLY A 134 13.00 -1.12 7.97
C GLY A 134 11.53 -0.75 7.78
N GLY A 135 10.61 -1.55 8.33
CA GLY A 135 9.20 -1.21 8.45
C GLY A 135 8.25 -2.39 8.28
N LEU A 136 7.07 -2.31 8.91
CA LEU A 136 5.95 -3.20 8.64
C LEU A 136 5.53 -3.13 7.17
N PHE A 137 5.26 -4.30 6.61
CA PHE A 137 4.76 -4.49 5.26
C PHE A 137 3.70 -5.59 5.28
N LEU A 138 2.52 -5.27 4.76
CA LEU A 138 1.38 -6.19 4.76
C LEU A 138 0.66 -6.09 3.41
N PRO A 139 1.16 -6.82 2.39
CA PRO A 139 0.43 -7.06 1.16
C PRO A 139 -0.61 -8.15 1.36
N PHE A 140 -1.76 -8.01 0.70
CA PHE A 140 -2.79 -9.03 0.67
C PHE A 140 -3.52 -9.06 -0.67
N GLY A 141 -4.14 -10.18 -0.94
CA GLY A 141 -5.01 -10.40 -2.08
C GLY A 141 -6.29 -11.06 -1.60
N ASP A 142 -7.33 -10.98 -2.41
CA ASP A 142 -8.66 -11.45 -2.05
C ASP A 142 -9.47 -11.77 -3.32
N ALA A 143 -10.69 -12.30 -3.15
CA ALA A 143 -11.51 -12.76 -4.27
C ALA A 143 -11.98 -11.64 -5.23
N THR A 144 -11.78 -10.36 -4.88
CA THR A 144 -12.06 -9.22 -5.77
C THR A 144 -10.92 -8.92 -6.77
N ASN A 145 -9.73 -9.52 -6.59
CA ASN A 145 -8.58 -9.23 -7.44
C ASN A 145 -8.83 -9.67 -8.89
N GLY A 146 -8.49 -8.80 -9.84
CA GLY A 146 -8.61 -9.03 -11.28
C GLY A 146 -10.00 -8.70 -11.85
N SER A 147 -11.05 -8.69 -11.03
CA SER A 147 -12.40 -8.28 -11.44
C SER A 147 -12.73 -6.86 -11.00
N GLN A 148 -12.56 -6.54 -9.72
CA GLN A 148 -12.90 -5.24 -9.13
C GLN A 148 -11.67 -4.49 -8.61
N THR A 149 -10.66 -5.21 -8.11
CA THR A 149 -9.42 -4.64 -7.55
C THR A 149 -8.18 -5.15 -8.29
N PHE A 150 -7.01 -4.55 -8.02
CA PHE A 150 -5.78 -4.85 -8.75
C PHE A 150 -5.40 -6.33 -8.64
N GLY A 151 -5.12 -6.99 -9.78
CA GLY A 151 -4.81 -8.42 -9.83
C GLY A 151 -3.59 -8.85 -8.99
N GLY A 152 -2.62 -7.95 -8.81
CA GLY A 152 -1.44 -8.18 -7.96
C GLY A 152 -1.71 -8.14 -6.45
N GLY A 153 -2.91 -7.73 -6.04
CA GLY A 153 -3.31 -7.46 -4.66
C GLY A 153 -3.05 -6.02 -4.22
N ARG A 154 -3.36 -5.72 -2.96
CA ARG A 154 -3.34 -4.40 -2.33
C ARG A 154 -2.52 -4.43 -1.05
N TYR A 155 -2.17 -3.27 -0.51
CA TYR A 155 -1.40 -3.17 0.73
C TYR A 155 -2.23 -2.51 1.83
N LEU A 156 -2.09 -3.00 3.06
CA LEU A 156 -2.53 -2.31 4.29
C LEU A 156 -1.39 -1.50 4.91
N TYR A 157 -0.17 -2.03 4.87
CA TYR A 157 1.03 -1.41 5.45
C TYR A 157 2.18 -1.40 4.45
N ASP A 158 2.89 -0.26 4.41
CA ASP A 158 4.20 -0.05 3.78
C ASP A 158 4.86 1.11 4.54
N THR A 159 5.17 0.87 5.81
CA THR A 159 5.54 1.93 6.77
C THR A 159 6.84 2.65 6.40
N ILE A 160 7.74 1.99 5.66
CA ILE A 160 8.94 2.64 5.11
C ILE A 160 8.59 3.76 4.10
N LYS A 161 7.36 3.73 3.56
CA LYS A 161 6.77 4.77 2.70
C LYS A 161 5.70 5.62 3.41
N GLY A 162 5.53 5.45 4.72
CA GLY A 162 4.63 6.23 5.55
C GLY A 162 3.20 5.68 5.69
N ALA A 163 2.88 4.55 5.02
CA ALA A 163 1.57 3.92 5.16
C ALA A 163 1.53 3.06 6.43
N ASP A 164 0.92 3.62 7.48
CA ASP A 164 0.90 3.08 8.83
C ASP A 164 -0.48 3.28 9.48
N LEU A 165 -1.23 2.21 9.71
CA LEU A 165 -2.55 2.28 10.35
C LEU A 165 -2.49 2.20 11.89
N GLY A 166 -1.29 2.03 12.46
CA GLY A 166 -1.08 2.04 13.89
C GLY A 166 -1.04 0.66 14.55
N THR A 167 -0.25 0.59 15.61
CA THR A 167 -0.09 -0.58 16.48
C THR A 167 -0.17 -0.14 17.93
N ASP A 168 -0.76 -0.98 18.79
CA ASP A 168 -0.71 -0.80 20.25
C ASP A 168 -0.24 -2.10 20.91
N GLY A 169 0.94 -2.05 21.54
CA GLY A 169 1.59 -3.21 22.14
C GLY A 169 1.75 -4.39 21.16
N HIS A 170 0.94 -5.43 21.36
CA HIS A 170 0.94 -6.65 20.54
C HIS A 170 -0.22 -6.69 19.53
N THR A 171 -0.94 -5.58 19.37
CA THR A 171 -2.06 -5.46 18.43
C THR A 171 -1.72 -4.54 17.27
N ILE A 172 -2.38 -4.80 16.14
CA ILE A 172 -2.27 -4.01 14.91
C ILE A 172 -3.67 -3.69 14.39
N VAL A 173 -3.85 -2.48 13.87
CA VAL A 173 -5.10 -2.08 13.21
C VAL A 173 -5.06 -2.60 11.77
N LEU A 174 -6.06 -3.39 11.39
CA LEU A 174 -6.33 -3.76 10.00
C LEU A 174 -7.58 -3.01 9.56
N ASP A 175 -7.37 -1.87 8.89
CA ASP A 175 -8.46 -1.10 8.29
C ASP A 175 -8.44 -1.24 6.77
N PHE A 176 -9.29 -2.13 6.27
CA PHE A 176 -9.36 -2.43 4.85
C PHE A 176 -9.98 -1.28 4.04
N ASN A 177 -10.62 -0.28 4.67
CA ASN A 177 -11.07 0.94 3.98
C ASN A 177 -9.90 1.76 3.42
N TYR A 178 -8.70 1.58 3.96
CA TYR A 178 -7.46 2.23 3.54
C TYR A 178 -6.52 1.29 2.77
N ALA A 179 -6.98 0.09 2.41
CA ALA A 179 -6.25 -0.80 1.51
C ALA A 179 -6.05 -0.10 0.16
N TYR A 180 -4.80 0.02 -0.28
CA TYR A 180 -4.46 0.80 -1.47
C TYR A 180 -3.71 -0.04 -2.50
N ASN A 181 -3.81 0.37 -3.77
CA ASN A 181 -3.10 -0.31 -4.84
C ASN A 181 -1.59 0.08 -4.86
N PRO A 182 -0.69 -0.87 -5.16
CA PRO A 182 0.72 -0.55 -5.38
C PRO A 182 0.91 0.38 -6.58
N SER A 183 2.02 1.12 -6.65
CA SER A 183 2.28 2.09 -7.74
C SER A 183 2.21 1.46 -9.15
N CYS A 184 2.61 0.19 -9.29
CA CYS A 184 2.54 -0.55 -10.55
C CYS A 184 1.11 -0.81 -11.05
N ALA A 185 0.09 -0.69 -10.19
CA ALA A 185 -1.31 -0.78 -10.56
C ALA A 185 -1.82 0.43 -11.34
N TYR A 186 -1.09 1.55 -11.27
CA TYR A 186 -1.45 2.77 -12.00
C TYR A 186 -0.61 2.96 -13.26
N ASN A 187 0.66 2.54 -13.25
CA ASN A 187 1.57 2.71 -14.38
C ASN A 187 2.66 1.63 -14.36
N SER A 188 2.91 1.00 -15.50
CA SER A 188 3.89 -0.09 -15.64
C SER A 188 5.35 0.33 -15.50
N ARG A 189 5.65 1.64 -15.45
CA ARG A 189 7.00 2.15 -15.14
C ARG A 189 7.47 1.78 -13.74
N TRP A 190 6.55 1.44 -12.84
CA TRP A 190 6.86 1.03 -11.47
C TRP A 190 6.94 -0.49 -11.37
N VAL A 191 7.91 -0.97 -10.61
CA VAL A 191 8.00 -2.38 -10.21
C VAL A 191 7.64 -2.46 -8.73
N CYS A 192 6.66 -3.28 -8.37
CA CYS A 192 6.24 -3.43 -6.98
C CYS A 192 6.14 -4.91 -6.58
N PRO A 193 6.32 -5.24 -5.30
CA PRO A 193 6.13 -6.59 -4.80
C PRO A 193 4.70 -7.08 -5.02
N LEU A 194 4.55 -8.26 -5.62
CA LEU A 194 3.24 -8.91 -5.68
C LEU A 194 2.88 -9.50 -4.32
N THR A 195 1.58 -9.64 -4.08
CA THR A 195 1.10 -10.33 -2.90
C THR A 195 1.54 -11.80 -2.91
N PRO A 196 2.19 -12.29 -1.84
CA PRO A 196 2.60 -13.68 -1.73
C PRO A 196 1.37 -14.60 -1.64
N PRO A 197 1.43 -15.84 -2.15
CA PRO A 197 0.27 -16.75 -2.17
C PRO A 197 -0.38 -16.97 -0.80
N GLU A 198 0.42 -16.95 0.27
CA GLU A 198 -0.03 -17.15 1.65
C GLU A 198 -0.84 -15.99 2.24
N ASN A 199 -0.80 -14.80 1.61
CA ASN A 199 -1.63 -13.65 1.98
C ASN A 199 -2.77 -13.44 0.99
N ARG A 200 -3.30 -14.51 0.40
CA ARG A 200 -4.48 -14.46 -0.47
C ARG A 200 -5.69 -15.05 0.24
N LEU A 201 -6.67 -14.20 0.52
CA LEU A 201 -7.93 -14.56 1.16
C LEU A 201 -8.87 -15.21 0.13
N PRO A 202 -9.60 -16.27 0.49
CA PRO A 202 -10.50 -16.97 -0.42
C PRO A 202 -11.87 -16.29 -0.58
N PHE A 203 -12.11 -15.18 0.11
CA PHE A 203 -13.37 -14.42 0.14
C PHE A 203 -13.12 -12.97 -0.30
N PRO A 204 -14.16 -12.24 -0.75
CA PRO A 204 -13.99 -10.87 -1.22
C PRO A 204 -13.79 -9.89 -0.06
N VAL A 205 -12.88 -8.92 -0.23
CA VAL A 205 -12.72 -7.79 0.69
C VAL A 205 -13.20 -6.52 0.00
N GLU A 206 -14.47 -6.17 0.24
CA GLU A 206 -15.19 -5.06 -0.43
C GLU A 206 -14.97 -3.71 0.26
N ALA A 207 -13.72 -3.40 0.59
CA ALA A 207 -13.30 -2.13 1.18
C ALA A 207 -11.98 -1.67 0.55
N GLY A 208 -11.71 -0.37 0.53
CA GLY A 208 -10.47 0.19 -0.02
C GLY A 208 -10.52 0.44 -1.54
N GLU A 209 -9.34 0.55 -2.15
CA GLU A 209 -9.22 0.93 -3.57
C GLU A 209 -9.70 -0.16 -4.52
N LEU A 210 -10.37 0.29 -5.59
CA LEU A 210 -10.75 -0.47 -6.77
C LEU A 210 -9.66 -0.38 -7.85
N ASN A 211 -9.86 -1.13 -8.94
CA ASN A 211 -9.02 -1.05 -10.13
C ASN A 211 -8.95 0.36 -10.68
N PHE A 212 -7.74 0.84 -10.94
CA PHE A 212 -7.54 2.08 -11.69
C PHE A 212 -7.59 1.77 -13.20
N PRO A 213 -8.42 2.47 -13.98
CA PRO A 213 -8.61 2.17 -15.41
C PRO A 213 -7.39 2.50 -16.30
N GLY A 214 -6.28 2.99 -15.74
CA GLY A 214 -5.18 3.60 -16.49
C GLY A 214 -4.08 2.67 -17.03
N ILE A 215 -4.19 1.34 -16.88
CA ILE A 215 -3.28 0.40 -17.56
C ILE A 215 -3.96 -0.15 -18.81
N GLY A 216 -3.62 0.41 -19.98
CA GLY A 216 -3.93 -0.20 -21.27
C GLY A 216 -5.38 -0.08 -21.76
N ALA A 217 -6.09 0.99 -21.41
CA ALA A 217 -7.26 1.43 -22.18
C ALA A 217 -6.86 2.03 -23.53
#